data_AF-A0A353R7I2-F1
#
_entry.id   AF-A0A353R7I2-F1
#
_cell.length_a   1.000
_cell.length_b   1.000
_cell.length_c   1.000
_cell.angle_alpha   90.00
_cell.angle_beta   90.00
_cell.angle_gamma   90.00
#
_symmetry.space_group_name_H-M   'P 1'
#
loop_
_entity.id
_entity.type
_entity.pdbx_description
1 polymer ?
#
loop_
_entity_poly.entity_id
_entity_poly.type
_entity_poly.pdbx_seq_one_letter_code
_entity_poly.pdbx_strand_id
1 'polypeptide(L)'
;MILVADSGSTKVAWRVVHRDGTIQAIQTVGINPFFVSEQDILRTIELSLKPAIRGKVSQVFFYGAGVAGEDKIDILTRSFQKAFAGCMVEANSDLLAAARCLCGSEKGIAAILGTGANSCFYDGQKIVDNVPACGYILGDEGGGAVLGKKLVSDYLKKMLPEDLSEAFEKQYKLGLLDIIEKVYRQPMPNRFLASFTLFLGDHQSH
;
A
#
# COMPACT_ATOMS: atom_id res chain seq x y z
N MET A 1 21.56 -4.04 -13.34
CA MET A 1 21.12 -3.87 -11.94
C MET A 1 19.71 -4.41 -11.82
N ILE A 2 19.30 -4.77 -10.61
CA ILE A 2 17.95 -5.25 -10.30
C ILE A 2 17.21 -4.14 -9.55
N LEU A 3 15.95 -3.90 -9.89
CA LEU A 3 15.06 -3.05 -9.10
C LEU A 3 14.10 -3.94 -8.33
N VAL A 4 13.94 -3.68 -7.03
CA VAL A 4 12.91 -4.30 -6.20
C VAL A 4 12.02 -3.18 -5.66
N ALA A 5 10.71 -3.31 -5.84
CA ALA A 5 9.73 -2.31 -5.45
C ALA A 5 8.70 -2.92 -4.50
N ASP A 6 8.46 -2.25 -3.38
CA ASP A 6 7.28 -2.46 -2.54
C ASP A 6 6.37 -1.24 -2.65
N SER A 7 5.23 -1.42 -3.32
CA SER A 7 4.32 -0.37 -3.75
C SER A 7 3.02 -0.39 -2.96
N GLY A 8 2.91 0.54 -2.03
CA GLY A 8 1.63 0.90 -1.43
C GLY A 8 0.90 1.93 -2.29
N SER A 9 -0.35 2.20 -1.92
CA SER A 9 -1.15 3.22 -2.61
C SER A 9 -0.60 4.65 -2.40
N THR A 10 0.12 4.91 -1.30
CA THR A 10 0.68 6.24 -0.97
C THR A 10 2.08 6.48 -1.51
N LYS A 11 2.96 5.45 -1.44
CA LYS A 11 4.37 5.54 -1.82
C LYS A 11 4.87 4.22 -2.37
N VAL A 12 5.93 4.27 -3.17
CA VAL A 12 6.73 3.09 -3.53
C VAL A 12 8.11 3.20 -2.91
N ALA A 13 8.50 2.17 -2.18
CA ALA A 13 9.86 2.02 -1.69
C ALA A 13 10.66 1.16 -2.68
N TRP A 14 11.73 1.72 -3.22
CA TRP A 14 12.60 1.06 -4.17
C TRP A 14 13.92 0.67 -3.52
N ARG A 15 14.43 -0.49 -3.91
CA ARG A 15 15.81 -0.92 -3.69
C ARG A 15 16.44 -1.22 -5.04
N VAL A 16 17.47 -0.45 -5.37
CA VAL A 16 18.30 -0.64 -6.55
C VAL A 16 19.50 -1.49 -6.14
N VAL A 17 19.59 -2.71 -6.65
CA VAL A 17 20.71 -3.62 -6.39
C VAL A 17 21.68 -3.53 -7.55
N HIS A 18 22.80 -2.87 -7.31
CA HIS A 18 23.87 -2.68 -8.29
C HIS A 18 24.68 -3.97 -8.49
N ARG A 19 25.47 -4.02 -9.57
CA ARG A 19 26.26 -5.22 -9.91
C ARG A 19 27.39 -5.50 -8.92
N ASP A 20 27.87 -4.47 -8.24
CA ASP A 20 28.88 -4.55 -7.19
C ASP A 20 28.28 -4.93 -5.81
N GLY A 21 26.97 -5.19 -5.75
CA GLY A 21 26.25 -5.54 -4.52
C GLY A 21 25.79 -4.33 -3.70
N THR A 22 26.12 -3.10 -4.10
CA THR A 22 25.62 -1.91 -3.39
C THR A 22 24.11 -1.77 -3.55
N ILE A 23 23.45 -1.26 -2.50
CA ILE A 23 22.00 -1.08 -2.46
C ILE A 23 21.69 0.41 -2.28
N GLN A 24 20.98 0.99 -3.25
CA GLN A 24 20.47 2.34 -3.17
C GLN A 24 18.97 2.32 -2.85
N ALA A 25 18.56 3.14 -1.88
CA ALA A 25 17.15 3.36 -1.54
C ALA A 25 16.61 4.57 -2.31
N ILE A 26 15.44 4.41 -2.95
CA ILE A 26 14.72 5.49 -3.62
C ILE A 26 13.25 5.43 -3.18
N GLN A 27 12.57 6.58 -3.15
CA GLN A 27 11.13 6.64 -2.88
C GLN A 27 10.44 7.44 -3.98
N THR A 28 9.28 6.98 -4.43
CA THR A 28 8.40 7.70 -5.37
C THR A 28 6.97 7.74 -4.83
N VAL A 29 6.09 8.48 -5.51
CA VAL A 29 4.64 8.38 -5.29
C VAL A 29 4.15 6.96 -5.56
N GLY A 30 3.12 6.53 -4.83
CA GLY A 30 2.54 5.18 -4.91
C GLY A 30 2.05 4.82 -6.31
N ILE A 31 2.28 3.58 -6.70
CA ILE A 31 1.83 3.03 -7.99
C ILE A 31 0.86 1.89 -7.70
N ASN A 32 -0.42 2.13 -7.95
CA ASN A 32 -1.44 1.11 -7.89
C ASN A 32 -2.12 1.04 -9.28
N PRO A 33 -1.85 -0.01 -10.09
CA PRO A 33 -2.33 -0.08 -11.46
C PRO A 33 -3.87 -0.22 -11.58
N PHE A 34 -4.57 -0.40 -10.45
CA PHE A 34 -6.02 -0.33 -10.41
C PHE A 34 -6.55 1.11 -10.48
N PHE A 35 -5.83 2.07 -9.88
CA PHE A 35 -6.27 3.48 -9.79
C PHE A 35 -5.45 4.43 -10.66
N VAL A 36 -4.22 4.05 -11.03
CA VAL A 36 -3.28 4.90 -11.75
C VAL A 36 -3.16 4.42 -13.19
N SER A 37 -3.26 5.36 -14.14
CA SER A 37 -3.21 5.05 -15.57
C SER A 37 -1.82 4.59 -16.03
N GLU A 38 -1.73 3.84 -17.14
CA GLU A 38 -0.42 3.44 -17.73
C GLU A 38 0.47 4.67 -18.01
N GLN A 39 -0.13 5.78 -18.44
CA GLN A 39 0.58 7.03 -18.74
C GLN A 39 1.17 7.65 -17.48
N ASP A 40 0.41 7.70 -16.39
CA ASP A 40 0.88 8.27 -15.11
C ASP A 40 1.92 7.36 -14.44
N ILE A 41 1.79 6.04 -14.59
CA ILE A 41 2.80 5.06 -14.16
C ILE A 41 4.11 5.32 -14.92
N LEU A 42 4.05 5.37 -16.25
CA LEU A 42 5.23 5.62 -17.09
C LEU A 42 5.87 6.97 -16.74
N ARG A 43 5.06 8.03 -16.58
CA ARG A 43 5.53 9.35 -16.18
C ARG A 43 6.23 9.33 -14.83
N THR A 44 5.69 8.61 -13.84
CA THR A 44 6.33 8.45 -12.52
C THR A 44 7.68 7.76 -12.65
N ILE A 45 7.76 6.70 -13.46
CA ILE A 45 9.01 5.98 -13.70
C ILE A 45 10.04 6.89 -14.39
N GLU A 46 9.66 7.61 -15.44
CA GLU A 46 10.58 8.44 -16.23
C GLU A 46 11.04 9.70 -15.51
N LEU A 47 10.17 10.34 -14.74
CA LEU A 47 10.47 11.63 -14.10
C LEU A 47 11.00 11.49 -12.67
N SER A 48 10.63 10.43 -11.94
CA SER A 48 11.00 10.29 -10.52
C SER A 48 11.99 9.15 -10.28
N LEU A 49 11.81 7.99 -10.91
CA LEU A 49 12.66 6.82 -10.64
C LEU A 49 13.93 6.83 -11.50
N LYS A 50 13.76 6.90 -12.83
CA LYS A 50 14.84 6.76 -13.82
C LYS A 50 15.98 7.78 -13.63
N PRO A 51 15.73 9.07 -13.32
CA PRO A 51 16.80 10.05 -13.13
C PRO A 51 17.67 9.78 -11.89
N ALA A 52 17.13 9.07 -10.89
CA ALA A 52 17.82 8.72 -9.66
C ALA A 52 18.70 7.46 -9.80
N ILE A 53 18.70 6.80 -10.96
CA ILE A 53 19.38 5.53 -11.20
C ILE A 53 20.43 5.70 -12.30
N ARG A 54 21.63 5.13 -12.10
CA ARG A 54 22.74 5.15 -13.07
C ARG A 54 23.03 3.75 -13.62
N GLY A 55 22.86 3.56 -14.93
CA GLY A 55 23.24 2.34 -15.65
C GLY A 55 22.06 1.52 -16.19
N LYS A 56 22.34 0.31 -16.70
CA LYS A 56 21.33 -0.57 -17.30
C LYS A 56 20.54 -1.38 -16.25
N VAL A 57 19.22 -1.24 -16.28
CA VAL A 57 18.27 -2.10 -15.56
C VAL A 57 18.08 -3.40 -16.34
N SER A 58 18.36 -4.53 -15.70
CA SER A 58 18.21 -5.86 -16.30
C SER A 58 16.92 -6.54 -15.87
N GLN A 59 16.46 -6.28 -14.64
CA GLN A 59 15.27 -6.89 -14.08
C GLN A 59 14.57 -5.95 -13.10
N VAL A 60 13.25 -6.02 -13.09
CA VAL A 60 12.37 -5.32 -12.15
C VAL A 60 11.49 -6.34 -11.46
N PHE A 61 11.55 -6.41 -10.13
CA PHE A 61 10.59 -7.09 -9.28
C PHE A 61 9.68 -6.03 -8.66
N PHE A 62 8.43 -5.98 -9.10
CA PHE A 62 7.45 -5.04 -8.60
C PHE A 62 6.41 -5.78 -7.76
N TYR A 63 6.24 -5.38 -6.51
CA TYR A 63 5.17 -5.86 -5.66
C TYR A 63 4.28 -4.69 -5.27
N GLY A 64 2.96 -4.84 -5.40
CA GLY A 64 2.10 -3.73 -5.04
C GLY A 64 0.64 -4.04 -4.84
N ALA A 65 -0.01 -3.16 -4.11
CA ALA A 65 -1.47 -3.16 -3.98
C ALA A 65 -2.11 -2.96 -5.36
N GLY A 66 -3.18 -3.73 -5.63
CA GLY A 66 -3.92 -3.66 -6.88
C GLY A 66 -3.25 -4.33 -8.09
N VAL A 67 -2.10 -4.99 -7.90
CA VAL A 67 -1.55 -5.91 -8.91
C VAL A 67 -2.34 -7.23 -8.82
N ALA A 68 -3.43 -7.29 -9.57
CA ALA A 68 -4.31 -8.44 -9.67
C ALA A 68 -4.74 -8.62 -11.12
N GLY A 69 -4.60 -9.85 -11.64
CA GLY A 69 -4.93 -10.16 -13.03
C GLY A 69 -3.83 -9.82 -14.04
N GLU A 70 -3.90 -10.44 -15.21
CA GLU A 70 -2.91 -10.29 -16.28
C GLU A 70 -2.91 -8.86 -16.86
N ASP A 71 -4.06 -8.20 -16.95
CA ASP A 71 -4.16 -6.85 -17.52
C ASP A 71 -3.34 -5.82 -16.72
N LYS A 72 -3.31 -5.93 -15.39
CA LYS A 72 -2.51 -5.06 -14.51
C LYS A 72 -1.02 -5.37 -14.61
N ILE A 73 -0.66 -6.65 -14.69
CA ILE A 73 0.72 -7.10 -14.88
C ILE A 73 1.25 -6.59 -16.24
N ASP A 74 0.43 -6.66 -17.28
CA ASP A 74 0.78 -6.18 -18.62
C ASP A 74 1.01 -4.68 -18.68
N ILE A 75 0.14 -3.88 -18.03
CA ILE A 75 0.31 -2.44 -17.92
C ILE A 75 1.67 -2.11 -17.27
N LEU A 76 1.98 -2.73 -16.13
CA LEU A 76 3.27 -2.52 -15.45
C LEU A 76 4.44 -2.95 -16.33
N THR A 77 4.35 -4.12 -16.95
CA THR A 77 5.38 -4.67 -17.83
C THR A 77 5.68 -3.72 -18.99
N ARG A 78 4.65 -3.23 -19.69
CA ARG A 78 4.82 -2.25 -20.78
C ARG A 78 5.42 -0.95 -20.28
N SER A 79 4.96 -0.41 -19.15
CA SER A 79 5.51 0.83 -18.58
C SER A 79 7.00 0.70 -18.25
N PHE A 80 7.42 -0.38 -17.59
CA PHE A 80 8.83 -0.60 -17.28
C PHE A 80 9.67 -0.87 -18.52
N GLN A 81 9.19 -1.64 -19.49
CA GLN A 81 9.93 -1.91 -20.72
C GLN A 81 10.11 -0.66 -21.61
N LYS A 82 9.12 0.24 -21.64
CA LYS A 82 9.24 1.57 -22.27
C LYS A 82 10.31 2.42 -21.59
N ALA A 83 10.31 2.45 -20.26
CA ALA A 83 11.29 3.23 -19.49
C ALA A 83 12.70 2.63 -19.52
N PHE A 84 12.81 1.30 -19.49
CA PHE A 84 14.04 0.53 -19.37
C PHE A 84 14.09 -0.57 -20.44
N ALA A 85 14.68 -0.23 -21.58
CA ALA A 85 14.75 -1.12 -22.74
C ALA A 85 15.42 -2.48 -22.41
N GLY A 86 14.69 -3.57 -22.72
CA GLY A 86 15.18 -4.95 -22.57
C GLY A 86 15.26 -5.46 -21.13
N CYS A 87 14.59 -4.81 -20.17
CA CYS A 87 14.47 -5.37 -18.82
C CYS A 87 13.40 -6.48 -18.76
N MET A 88 13.64 -7.48 -17.92
CA MET A 88 12.62 -8.45 -17.51
C MET A 88 11.79 -7.85 -16.37
N VAL A 89 10.49 -8.08 -16.37
CA VAL A 89 9.58 -7.55 -15.34
C VAL A 89 8.84 -8.72 -14.73
N GLU A 90 8.88 -8.80 -13.40
CA GLU A 90 8.03 -9.67 -12.59
C GLU A 90 7.18 -8.77 -11.69
N ALA A 91 5.88 -8.72 -11.94
CA ALA A 91 4.93 -7.95 -11.15
C ALA A 91 4.00 -8.88 -10.38
N ASN A 92 3.88 -8.68 -9.07
CA ASN A 92 3.03 -9.48 -8.19
C ASN A 92 2.29 -8.60 -7.17
N SER A 93 1.36 -9.20 -6.44
CA SER A 93 0.67 -8.52 -5.33
C SER A 93 1.62 -8.18 -4.18
N ASP A 94 1.25 -7.15 -3.43
CA ASP A 94 1.85 -6.81 -2.13
C ASP A 94 1.79 -7.99 -1.14
N LEU A 95 0.72 -8.78 -1.19
CA LEU A 95 0.57 -9.98 -0.36
C LEU A 95 1.65 -11.04 -0.64
N LEU A 96 2.03 -11.24 -1.90
CA LEU A 96 3.13 -12.14 -2.23
C LEU A 96 4.48 -11.58 -1.77
N ALA A 97 4.67 -10.26 -1.82
CA ALA A 97 5.84 -9.62 -1.22
C ALA A 97 5.93 -9.93 0.27
N ALA A 98 4.84 -9.73 1.02
CA ALA A 98 4.80 -10.02 2.44
C ALA A 98 5.12 -11.50 2.72
N ALA A 99 4.53 -12.43 1.97
CA ALA A 99 4.80 -13.86 2.09
C ALA A 99 6.27 -14.21 1.83
N ARG A 100 6.85 -13.74 0.72
CA ARG A 100 8.28 -13.99 0.40
C ARG A 100 9.22 -13.41 1.44
N CYS A 101 8.93 -12.22 1.95
CA CYS A 101 9.76 -11.55 2.96
C CYS A 101 9.69 -12.23 4.33
N LEU A 102 8.50 -12.65 4.77
CA LEU A 102 8.28 -13.21 6.11
C LEU A 102 8.57 -14.72 6.17
N CYS A 103 8.16 -15.46 5.14
CA CYS A 103 8.24 -16.92 5.13
C CYS A 103 9.46 -17.43 4.35
N GLY A 104 10.09 -16.61 3.50
CA GLY A 104 11.22 -17.05 2.68
C GLY A 104 10.84 -18.20 1.76
N SER A 105 11.45 -19.36 1.97
CA SER A 105 11.15 -20.61 1.24
C SER A 105 10.33 -21.62 2.05
N GLU A 106 9.83 -21.21 3.22
CA GLU A 106 9.07 -22.07 4.12
C GLU A 106 7.56 -21.83 4.00
N LYS A 107 6.78 -22.83 4.40
CA LYS A 107 5.32 -22.70 4.49
C LYS A 107 4.95 -21.78 5.64
N GLY A 108 3.91 -20.97 5.48
CA GLY A 108 3.46 -20.08 6.55
C GLY A 108 2.21 -19.28 6.22
N ILE A 109 1.69 -18.60 7.23
CA ILE A 109 0.63 -17.61 7.07
C ILE A 109 1.28 -16.23 7.07
N ALA A 110 1.01 -15.44 6.04
CA ALA A 110 1.43 -14.05 5.97
C ALA A 110 0.21 -13.15 5.99
N ALA A 111 0.29 -12.07 6.77
CA ALA A 111 -0.76 -11.07 6.89
C ALA A 111 -0.19 -9.66 6.70
N ILE A 112 -0.99 -8.79 6.11
CA ILE A 112 -0.73 -7.36 5.98
C ILE A 112 -1.72 -6.63 6.86
N LEU A 113 -1.22 -5.73 7.71
CA LEU A 113 -2.01 -4.79 8.52
C LEU A 113 -1.52 -3.37 8.24
N GLY A 114 -2.18 -2.69 7.31
CA GLY A 114 -1.84 -1.34 6.87
C GLY A 114 -3.08 -0.46 6.79
N THR A 115 -3.24 0.31 5.70
CA THR A 115 -4.50 1.03 5.44
C THR A 115 -5.69 0.05 5.37
N GLY A 116 -5.52 -1.08 4.70
CA GLY A 116 -6.43 -2.23 4.73
C GLY A 116 -5.78 -3.43 5.43
N ALA A 117 -6.42 -4.60 5.34
CA ALA A 117 -5.88 -5.84 5.88
C ALA A 117 -6.01 -6.98 4.87
N ASN A 118 -5.05 -7.90 4.83
CA ASN A 118 -5.10 -9.06 3.95
C ASN A 118 -4.32 -10.24 4.54
N SER A 119 -4.62 -11.46 4.13
CA SER A 119 -3.95 -12.67 4.64
C SER A 119 -3.87 -13.79 3.61
N CYS A 120 -2.82 -14.60 3.66
CA CYS A 120 -2.66 -15.76 2.80
C CYS A 120 -1.98 -16.92 3.50
N PHE A 121 -2.20 -18.12 2.96
CA PHE A 121 -1.36 -19.29 3.20
C PHE A 121 -0.36 -19.44 2.04
N TYR A 122 0.93 -19.43 2.39
CA TYR A 122 2.06 -19.55 1.49
C TYR A 122 2.68 -20.95 1.62
N ASP A 123 2.95 -21.61 0.49
CA ASP A 123 3.47 -22.98 0.47
C ASP A 123 5.01 -23.09 0.44
N GLY A 124 5.72 -21.96 0.57
CA GLY A 124 7.17 -21.84 0.39
C GLY A 124 7.59 -21.40 -1.01
N GLN A 125 6.66 -21.32 -1.96
CA GLN A 125 6.91 -20.83 -3.32
C GLN A 125 5.86 -19.83 -3.79
N LYS A 126 4.57 -20.12 -3.56
CA LYS A 126 3.43 -19.31 -3.99
C LYS A 126 2.33 -19.26 -2.93
N ILE A 127 1.42 -18.31 -3.09
CA ILE A 127 0.18 -18.26 -2.32
C ILE A 127 -0.73 -19.37 -2.85
N VAL A 128 -1.17 -20.26 -1.96
CA VAL A 128 -2.07 -21.37 -2.29
C VAL A 128 -3.47 -21.17 -1.75
N ASP A 129 -3.64 -20.28 -0.77
CA ASP A 129 -4.95 -19.84 -0.28
C ASP A 129 -4.91 -18.38 0.15
N ASN A 130 -6.01 -17.66 -0.06
CA ASN A 130 -6.17 -16.25 0.28
C ASN A 130 -7.62 -15.98 0.69
N VAL A 131 -7.80 -15.42 1.88
CA VAL A 131 -9.10 -14.91 2.31
C VAL A 131 -9.31 -13.53 1.68
N PRO A 132 -10.37 -13.31 0.88
CA PRO A 132 -10.62 -12.01 0.27
C PRO A 132 -10.77 -10.92 1.34
N ALA A 133 -9.98 -9.84 1.20
CA ALA A 133 -9.98 -8.72 2.14
C ALA A 133 -11.29 -7.92 2.16
N CYS A 134 -12.06 -7.94 1.06
CA CYS A 134 -13.36 -7.26 0.90
C CYS A 134 -13.37 -5.73 1.09
N GLY A 135 -12.23 -5.11 1.42
CA GLY A 135 -12.07 -3.66 1.56
C GLY A 135 -12.77 -3.08 2.80
N TYR A 136 -12.40 -1.85 3.16
CA TYR A 136 -12.80 -1.18 4.43
C TYR A 136 -14.30 -1.08 4.75
N ILE A 137 -15.18 -1.31 3.78
CA ILE A 137 -16.63 -1.33 3.98
C ILE A 137 -17.09 -2.73 4.42
N LEU A 138 -16.69 -3.77 3.67
CA LEU A 138 -17.20 -5.14 3.81
C LEU A 138 -16.23 -6.09 4.55
N GLY A 139 -15.00 -5.67 4.80
CA GLY A 139 -13.94 -6.42 5.48
C GLY A 139 -12.82 -5.49 5.96
N ASP A 140 -11.57 -5.78 5.59
CA ASP A 140 -10.33 -5.16 6.09
C ASP A 140 -10.24 -5.16 7.63
N GLU A 141 -10.74 -6.20 8.30
CA GLU A 141 -10.68 -6.29 9.76
C GLU A 141 -9.24 -6.15 10.29
N GLY A 142 -9.06 -5.29 11.28
CA GLY A 142 -7.73 -4.93 11.82
C GLY A 142 -6.96 -3.91 10.98
N GLY A 143 -7.41 -3.62 9.75
CA GLY A 143 -6.87 -2.57 8.90
C GLY A 143 -7.17 -1.18 9.45
N GLY A 144 -6.28 -0.24 9.18
CA GLY A 144 -6.36 1.12 9.72
C GLY A 144 -7.64 1.86 9.34
N ALA A 145 -8.16 1.63 8.12
CA ALA A 145 -9.42 2.23 7.69
C ALA A 145 -10.60 1.76 8.54
N VAL A 146 -10.62 0.49 8.96
CA VAL A 146 -11.68 -0.06 9.83
C VAL A 146 -11.52 0.45 11.26
N LEU A 147 -10.29 0.49 11.77
CA LEU A 147 -10.00 1.05 13.09
C LEU A 147 -10.41 2.52 13.19
N GLY A 148 -10.00 3.34 12.22
CA GLY A 148 -10.39 4.74 12.17
C GLY A 148 -11.89 4.95 11.94
N LYS A 149 -12.53 4.11 11.11
CA LYS A 149 -14.00 4.11 10.94
C LYS A 149 -14.72 3.90 12.27
N LYS A 150 -14.27 2.94 13.08
CA LYS A 150 -14.83 2.67 14.41
C LYS A 150 -14.64 3.88 15.34
N LEU A 151 -13.41 4.36 15.49
CA LEU A 151 -13.08 5.53 16.31
C LEU A 151 -13.95 6.75 15.96
N VAL A 152 -14.03 7.10 14.67
CA VAL A 152 -14.81 8.25 14.22
C VAL A 152 -16.31 8.04 14.44
N SER A 153 -16.81 6.82 14.27
CA SER A 153 -18.22 6.51 14.57
C SER A 153 -18.53 6.75 16.05
N ASP A 154 -17.65 6.30 16.93
CA ASP A 154 -17.80 6.42 18.37
C ASP A 154 -17.69 7.88 18.83
N TYR A 155 -16.75 8.65 18.27
CA TYR A 155 -16.63 10.10 18.46
C TYR A 155 -17.94 10.82 18.07
N LEU A 156 -18.43 10.60 16.85
CA LEU A 156 -19.64 11.27 16.35
C LEU A 156 -20.90 10.92 17.14
N LYS A 157 -20.95 9.72 17.72
CA LYS A 157 -22.06 9.26 18.57
C LYS A 157 -21.87 9.62 20.04
N LYS A 158 -20.83 10.37 20.39
CA LYS A 158 -20.49 10.77 21.78
C LYS A 158 -20.32 9.56 22.71
N MET A 159 -19.73 8.49 22.19
CA MET A 159 -19.43 7.27 22.94
C MET A 159 -17.99 7.23 23.45
N LEU A 160 -17.15 8.18 23.04
CA LEU A 160 -15.81 8.33 23.60
C LEU A 160 -15.87 8.96 25.00
N PRO A 161 -14.96 8.57 25.90
CA PRO A 161 -14.60 9.32 27.10
C PRO A 161 -14.38 10.81 26.79
N GLU A 162 -14.76 11.69 27.73
CA GLU A 162 -14.77 13.14 27.53
C GLU A 162 -13.37 13.68 27.19
N ASP A 163 -12.35 13.21 27.90
CA ASP A 163 -10.95 13.57 27.67
C ASP A 163 -10.45 13.17 26.27
N LEU A 164 -10.82 11.99 25.78
CA LEU A 164 -10.50 11.57 24.41
C LEU A 164 -11.27 12.36 23.36
N SER A 165 -12.54 12.70 23.63
CA SER A 165 -13.35 13.51 22.72
C SER A 165 -12.75 14.91 22.54
N GLU A 166 -12.35 15.56 23.63
CA GLU A 166 -11.68 16.87 23.59
C GLU A 166 -10.33 16.80 22.88
N ALA A 167 -9.54 15.76 23.14
CA ALA A 167 -8.26 15.54 22.46
C ALA A 167 -8.44 15.37 20.95
N PHE A 168 -9.41 14.55 20.53
CA PHE A 168 -9.73 14.33 19.12
C PHE A 168 -10.16 15.63 18.43
N GLU A 169 -11.06 16.39 19.05
CA GLU A 169 -11.54 17.67 18.52
C GLU A 169 -10.39 18.68 18.37
N LYS A 170 -9.52 18.79 19.38
CA LYS A 170 -8.36 19.68 19.36
C LYS A 170 -7.37 19.32 18.25
N GLN A 171 -7.13 18.03 18.04
CA GLN A 171 -6.15 17.55 17.06
C GLN A 171 -6.65 17.69 15.62
N TYR A 172 -7.89 17.27 15.35
CA TYR A 172 -8.39 17.19 13.98
C TYR A 172 -9.27 18.37 13.57
N LYS A 173 -9.95 19.02 14.52
CA LYS A 173 -10.86 20.15 14.28
C LYS A 173 -11.88 19.85 13.18
N LEU A 174 -12.47 18.66 13.22
CA LEU A 174 -13.46 18.20 12.25
C LEU A 174 -14.84 18.11 12.89
N GLY A 175 -15.83 18.73 12.25
CA GLY A 175 -17.23 18.56 12.58
C GLY A 175 -17.85 17.36 11.86
N LEU A 176 -19.10 17.05 12.22
CA LEU A 176 -19.89 15.98 11.59
C LEU A 176 -19.94 16.13 10.06
N LEU A 177 -20.26 17.33 9.56
CA LEU A 177 -20.40 17.55 8.11
C LEU A 177 -19.08 17.36 7.35
N ASP A 178 -17.94 17.78 7.93
CA ASP A 178 -16.62 17.61 7.32
C ASP A 178 -16.28 16.13 7.18
N ILE A 179 -16.59 15.33 8.21
CA ILE A 179 -16.33 13.89 8.21
C ILE A 179 -17.22 13.20 7.17
N ILE A 180 -18.52 13.51 7.14
CA ILE A 180 -19.45 12.93 6.16
C ILE A 180 -19.02 13.26 4.72
N GLU A 181 -18.66 14.51 4.44
CA GLU A 181 -18.16 14.92 3.14
C GLU A 181 -16.90 14.12 2.75
N LYS A 182 -15.92 14.00 3.65
CA LYS A 182 -14.67 13.27 3.39
C LYS A 182 -14.88 11.76 3.22
N VAL A 183 -15.81 11.15 3.92
CA VAL A 183 -16.05 9.70 3.86
C VAL A 183 -16.89 9.31 2.64
N TYR A 184 -17.90 10.10 2.28
CA TYR A 184 -18.90 9.69 1.30
C TYR A 184 -18.79 10.39 -0.05
N ARG A 185 -18.06 11.50 -0.15
CA ARG A 185 -18.04 12.34 -1.38
C ARG A 185 -16.64 12.65 -1.90
N GLN A 186 -15.61 12.53 -1.07
CA GLN A 186 -14.23 12.78 -1.48
C GLN A 186 -13.52 11.48 -1.89
N PRO A 187 -12.49 11.57 -2.75
CA PRO A 187 -11.70 10.41 -3.15
C PRO A 187 -10.89 9.83 -1.98
N MET A 188 -10.59 8.53 -2.06
CA MET A 188 -9.76 7.78 -1.10
C MET A 188 -10.23 7.85 0.38
N PRO A 189 -11.52 7.60 0.67
CA PRO A 189 -12.06 7.65 2.04
C PRO A 189 -11.39 6.65 2.98
N ASN A 190 -10.93 5.51 2.47
CA ASN A 190 -10.14 4.53 3.23
C ASN A 190 -8.85 5.12 3.82
N ARG A 191 -8.13 5.98 3.08
CA ARG A 191 -6.92 6.65 3.59
C ARG A 191 -7.26 7.71 4.61
N PHE A 192 -8.32 8.48 4.37
CA PHE A 192 -8.80 9.46 5.33
C PHE A 192 -9.14 8.77 6.67
N LEU A 193 -9.92 7.69 6.63
CA LEU A 193 -10.25 6.92 7.82
C LEU A 193 -9.01 6.32 8.48
N ALA A 194 -8.10 5.72 7.71
CA ALA A 194 -6.86 5.16 8.25
C ALA A 194 -5.96 6.20 8.93
N SER A 195 -6.06 7.49 8.56
CA SER A 195 -5.24 8.54 9.18
C SER A 195 -5.53 8.73 10.68
N PHE A 196 -6.71 8.32 11.17
CA PHE A 196 -7.07 8.36 12.58
C PHE A 196 -6.41 7.26 13.42
N THR A 197 -5.71 6.29 12.81
CA THR A 197 -4.92 5.31 13.57
C THR A 197 -3.77 5.94 14.34
N LEU A 198 -3.29 7.12 13.92
CA LEU A 198 -2.29 7.88 14.68
C LEU A 198 -2.85 8.28 16.05
N PHE A 199 -4.10 8.76 16.11
CA PHE A 199 -4.76 9.06 17.37
C PHE A 199 -4.88 7.84 18.27
N LEU A 200 -5.25 6.69 17.73
CA LEU A 200 -5.29 5.43 18.49
C LEU A 200 -3.90 5.05 19.02
N GLY A 201 -2.86 5.27 18.21
CA GLY A 201 -1.47 5.04 18.60
C GLY A 201 -1.00 5.95 19.73
N ASP A 202 -1.41 7.22 19.70
CA ASP A 202 -1.05 8.21 20.72
C ASP A 202 -1.77 7.96 22.08
N HIS A 203 -2.86 7.19 22.08
CA HIS A 203 -3.72 6.96 23.25
C HIS A 203 -3.89 5.47 23.60
N GLN A 204 -2.89 4.62 23.32
CA GLN A 204 -2.97 3.16 23.56
C GLN A 204 -3.24 2.74 25.01
N SER A 205 -2.94 3.61 25.98
CA SER A 205 -3.07 3.33 27.41
C SER A 205 -4.40 3.78 28.03
N HIS A 206 -5.29 4.37 27.23
CA HIS A 206 -6.67 4.67 27.63
C HIS A 206 -7.56 3.45 27.41
#